data_AF-A0A968X061-F1
#
_entry.id   AF-A0A968X061-F1
#
_cell.length_a   1.000
_cell.length_b   1.000
_cell.length_c   1.000
_cell.angle_alpha   90.00
_cell.angle_beta   90.00
_cell.angle_gamma   90.00
#
_symmetry.space_group_name_H-M   'P 1'
#
loop_
_entity.id
_entity.type
_entity.pdbx_description
1 polymer ?
#
loop_
_entity_poly.entity_id
_entity_poly.type
_entity_poly.pdbx_seq_one_letter_code
_entity_poly.pdbx_strand_id
1 'polypeptide(L)' 'MLITSNRAITEFPALFGDPLLASAGLDRLLHDAHVVVANGPSYRAKHRIPDEPDSRPKEVTSADP' A
#
# COMPACT_ATOMS: atom_id res chain seq x y z
N MET A 1 -7.05 -14.38 7.50
CA MET A 1 -5.57 -14.25 7.59
C MET A 1 -5.23 -12.78 7.50
N LEU A 2 -4.23 -12.28 8.24
CA LEU A 2 -3.76 -10.90 8.13
C LEU A 2 -2.29 -10.91 7.69
N ILE A 3 -2.00 -10.19 6.61
CA ILE A 3 -0.66 -10.06 6.05
C ILE A 3 -0.37 -8.58 5.84
N THR A 4 0.85 -8.17 6.16
CA THR A 4 1.38 -6.85 5.81
C THR A 4 2.53 -7.03 4.84
N SER A 5 2.59 -6.21 3.79
CA SER A 5 3.68 -6.20 2.85
C SER A 5 4.13 -4.76 2.58
N ASN A 6 5.42 -4.61 2.31
CA ASN A 6 6.01 -3.36 1.82
C ASN A 6 6.12 -3.32 0.28
N ARG A 7 5.58 -4.33 -0.41
CA ARG A 7 5.51 -4.41 -1.87
C ARG A 7 4.06 -4.35 -2.34
N ALA A 8 3.85 -3.89 -3.56
CA ALA A 8 2.54 -3.95 -4.20
C ALA A 8 2.17 -5.41 -4.52
N ILE A 9 0.87 -5.71 -4.54
CA ILE A 9 0.36 -7.05 -4.87
C ILE A 9 0.83 -7.53 -6.25
N THR A 10 0.98 -6.60 -7.21
CA THR A 10 1.50 -6.88 -8.56
C THR A 10 2.94 -7.38 -8.58
N GLU A 11 3.71 -7.12 -7.52
CA GLU A 11 5.09 -7.58 -7.39
C GLU A 11 5.19 -8.96 -6.73
N PHE A 12 4.08 -9.47 -6.16
CA PHE A 12 4.11 -10.73 -5.43
C PHE A 12 4.39 -11.94 -6.31
N PRO A 13 3.92 -12.06 -7.57
CA PRO A 13 4.22 -13.22 -8.39
C PRO A 13 5.71 -13.49 -8.52
N ALA A 14 6.54 -12.44 -8.60
CA ALA A 14 7.99 -12.55 -8.69
C ALA A 14 8.67 -13.02 -7.39
N LEU A 15 7.95 -13.04 -6.26
CA LEU A 15 8.44 -13.59 -4.99
C LEU A 15 8.35 -15.12 -4.94
N PHE A 16 7.55 -15.71 -5.82
CA PHE A 16 7.42 -17.16 -5.92
C PHE A 16 8.47 -17.69 -6.90
N GLY A 17 9.07 -18.83 -6.57
CA GLY A 17 10.05 -19.49 -7.45
C GLY A 17 9.43 -20.15 -8.69
N ASP A 18 8.10 -20.26 -8.74
CA ASP A 18 7.38 -20.90 -9.84
C ASP A 18 6.06 -20.14 -10.15
N PRO A 19 5.74 -19.88 -11.44
CA PRO A 19 4.53 -19.15 -11.83
C PRO A 19 3.20 -19.84 -11.47
N LEU A 20 3.15 -21.17 -11.46
CA LEU A 20 1.95 -21.92 -11.10
C LEU A 20 1.68 -21.80 -9.60
N LEU A 21 2.73 -21.93 -8.78
CA LEU A 21 2.64 -21.68 -7.33
C LEU A 21 2.26 -20.23 -7.02
N ALA A 22 2.82 -19.28 -7.76
CA ALA A 22 2.46 -17.86 -7.64
C ALA A 22 0.96 -17.65 -7.85
N SER A 23 0.44 -18.17 -8.97
CA SER A 23 -0.96 -17.99 -9.37
C SER A 23 -1.89 -18.67 -8.37
N ALA A 24 -1.64 -19.94 -8.02
CA ALA A 24 -2.48 -20.69 -7.08
C ALA A 24 -2.41 -20.15 -5.65
N GLY A 25 -1.24 -19.66 -5.22
CA GLY A 25 -1.06 -19.05 -3.90
C GLY A 25 -1.77 -17.70 -3.79
N LEU A 26 -1.62 -16.84 -4.80
CA LEU A 26 -2.27 -15.53 -4.83
C LEU A 26 -3.78 -15.63 -4.98
N ASP A 27 -4.28 -16.57 -5.78
CA ASP A 27 -5.72 -16.83 -5.90
C ASP A 27 -6.34 -17.11 -4.53
N ARG A 28 -5.78 -18.06 -3.76
CA ARG A 28 -6.25 -18.38 -2.40
C ARG A 28 -6.06 -17.23 -1.41
N LEU A 29 -4.97 -16.48 -1.55
CA LEU A 29 -4.68 -15.34 -0.68
C LEU A 29 -5.66 -14.19 -0.90
N LEU A 30 -6.11 -13.98 -2.14
CA LEU A 30 -6.91 -12.83 -2.55
C LEU A 30 -8.40 -13.12 -2.72
N HIS A 31 -8.82 -14.39 -2.76
CA HIS A 31 -10.21 -14.83 -3.01
C HIS A 31 -11.26 -14.03 -2.22
N ASP A 32 -11.01 -13.77 -0.94
CA ASP A 32 -11.89 -12.98 -0.06
C ASP A 32 -11.12 -11.90 0.72
N ALA A 33 -10.01 -11.39 0.14
CA ALA A 33 -9.16 -10.43 0.83
C ALA A 33 -9.67 -8.99 0.70
N HIS A 34 -9.70 -8.27 1.83
CA HIS A 34 -9.80 -6.82 1.82
C HIS A 34 -8.41 -6.20 1.79
N VAL A 35 -8.07 -5.53 0.70
CA VAL A 35 -6.74 -4.93 0.49
C VAL A 35 -6.76 -3.47 0.94
N VAL A 36 -5.89 -3.13 1.89
CA VAL A 36 -5.69 -1.75 2.35
C VAL A 36 -4.28 -1.29 1.98
N VAL A 37 -4.19 -0.22 1.21
CA VAL A 37 -2.91 0.40 0.84
C VAL A 37 -2.56 1.48 1.86
N ALA A 38 -1.49 1.26 2.63
CA ALA A 38 -0.99 2.22 3.60
C ALA A 38 0.02 3.18 2.95
N ASN A 39 -0.42 4.40 2.64
CA ASN A 39 0.41 5.48 2.10
C ASN A 39 0.74 6.51 3.18
N GLY A 40 1.89 7.18 3.05
CA GLY A 40 2.30 8.27 3.93
C GLY A 40 3.75 8.14 4.42
N PRO A 41 4.26 9.17 5.10
CA PRO A 41 5.60 9.13 5.65
C PRO A 41 5.72 8.03 6.71
N SER A 42 6.92 7.43 6.79
CA SER A 42 7.21 6.41 7.80
C SER A 42 7.02 7.00 9.20
N TYR A 43 6.20 6.34 10.02
CA TYR A 43 6.03 6.73 11.43
C TYR A 43 7.37 6.78 12.17
N ARG A 44 8.34 5.92 11.81
CA ARG A 44 9.68 5.89 12.41
C ARG A 44 10.48 7.16 12.12
N ALA A 45 10.18 7.86 11.02
CA ALA A 45 10.84 9.10 10.64
C ALA A 45 10.33 10.30 11.44
N LYS A 46 9.19 10.19 12.13
CA LYS A 46 8.56 11.27 12.92
C LYS A 46 9.47 11.85 14.01
N HIS A 47 10.43 11.06 14.51
CA HIS A 47 11.40 11.53 15.52
C HIS A 47 12.76 11.93 14.94
N ARG A 48 12.95 11.77 13.63
CA ARG A 48 14.22 12.08 12.94
C ARG A 48 14.14 13.33 12.06
N ILE A 49 12.94 13.75 11.69
CA ILE A 49 12.71 14.93 10.86
C ILE A 49 11.91 15.92 11.72
N PRO A 50 12.45 17.10 12.07
CA PRO A 50 11.68 18.17 12.69
C PRO A 50 10.48 18.48 11.79
N ASP A 51 9.27 18.57 12.37
CA ASP A 51 7.99 18.68 11.66
C ASP A 51 8.07 19.58 10.41
N GLU A 52 8.21 18.97 9.23
CA GLU A 52 8.00 19.67 7.96
C GLU A 52 6.49 19.70 7.71
N PRO A 53 5.86 20.89 7.62
CA PRO A 53 4.42 20.98 7.46
C PRO A 53 3.99 20.35 6.14
N ASP A 54 2.97 19.49 6.21
CA ASP A 54 2.31 18.82 5.09
C ASP A 54 2.02 19.81 3.94
N SER A 55 2.90 19.84 2.95
CA SER A 55 2.86 20.72 1.78
C SER A 55 2.02 20.13 0.65
N ARG A 56 0.92 19.46 0.99
CA ARG A 56 -0.11 19.09 0.01
C ARG A 56 -1.03 20.29 -0.25
N PRO A 57 -1.21 20.73 -1.51
CA PRO A 57 -2.23 21.70 -1.83
C PRO A 57 -3.59 21.08 -1.46
N LYS A 58 -4.36 21.76 -0.62
CA LYS A 58 -5.77 21.42 -0.44
C LYS A 58 -6.46 21.71 -1.77
N GLU A 59 -6.92 20.64 -2.41
CA GLU A 59 -7.70 20.68 -3.63
C GLU A 59 -8.84 21.69 -3.48
N VAL A 60 -8.85 22.69 -4.36
CA VAL A 60 -9.90 23.72 -4.45
C VAL A 60 -11.15 23.01 -4.92
N THR A 61 -12.03 22.63 -4.00
CA THR A 61 -13.43 22.39 -4.38
C THR A 61 -14.06 23.76 -4.58
N SER A 62 -14.26 24.06 -5.86
CA SER A 62 -15.09 25.13 -6.38
C SER A 62 -16.41 25.17 -5.62
N ALA A 63 -16.57 26.17 -4.77
CA ALA A 63 -17.89 26.74 -4.56
C ALA A 63 -18.25 27.42 -5.89
N ASP A 64 -19.29 26.94 -6.55
CA ASP A 64 -20.06 27.77 -7.47
C ASP A 64 -21.54 27.64 -7.08
N PRO A 65 -22.30 28.74 -7.24
CA PRO A 65 -23.60 28.99 -6.60
C PRO A 65 -24.77 28.18 -7.18
#